data_AF-A0A7V8CRF0-F1
#
_entry.id   AF-A0A7V8CRF0-F1
#
_cell.length_a   1.000
_cell.length_b   1.000
_cell.length_c   1.000
_cell.angle_alpha   90.00
_cell.angle_beta   90.00
_cell.angle_gamma   90.00
#
_symmetry.space_group_name_H-M   'P 1'
#
loop_
_entity.id
_entity.type
_entity.pdbx_description
1 polymer ?
#
loop_
_entity_poly.entity_id
_entity_poly.type
_entity_poly.pdbx_seq_one_letter_code
_entity_poly.pdbx_strand_id
1 'polypeptide(L)'
;MAPAHTVSAASDAQELLDIWQRLSSQHVALATGCACGIGGVTLRLQDFEQDIADYLLAQAERGQRADIVAFLRCHGFDEAAGVWHLDTLLAALIAAPTVAAADPGVADFILSRLGKTLRSFAKLHG
;
A
#
# COMPACT_ATOMS: atom_id res chain seq x y z
N MET A 1 -26.63 12.54 3.18
CA MET A 1 -26.07 12.17 1.86
C MET A 1 -24.57 12.11 2.02
N ALA A 2 -23.98 10.91 2.15
CA ALA A 2 -22.53 10.78 2.30
C ALA A 2 -21.86 11.21 0.98
N PRO A 3 -20.70 11.90 1.00
CA PRO A 3 -20.07 12.36 -0.22
C PRO A 3 -19.63 11.16 -1.08
N ALA A 4 -19.91 11.20 -2.38
CA ALA A 4 -19.59 10.12 -3.32
C ALA A 4 -18.10 9.71 -3.31
N HIS A 5 -17.21 10.64 -2.96
CA HIS A 5 -15.77 10.41 -2.82
C HIS A 5 -15.41 9.39 -1.74
N THR A 6 -16.18 9.31 -0.66
CA THR A 6 -15.92 8.38 0.45
C THR A 6 -16.17 6.93 0.08
N VAL A 7 -17.23 6.69 -0.69
CA VAL A 7 -17.58 5.34 -1.16
C VAL A 7 -16.54 4.87 -2.17
N SER A 8 -16.05 5.76 -3.04
CA SER A 8 -14.94 5.45 -3.95
C SER A 8 -13.66 5.08 -3.18
N ALA A 9 -13.25 5.88 -2.20
CA ALA A 9 -12.01 5.64 -1.47
C ALA A 9 -12.01 4.29 -0.73
N ALA A 10 -13.12 3.92 -0.09
CA ALA A 10 -13.25 2.62 0.57
C ALA A 10 -13.25 1.45 -0.43
N SER A 11 -13.94 1.60 -1.57
CA SER A 11 -13.92 0.59 -2.64
C SER A 11 -12.54 0.44 -3.28
N ASP A 12 -11.85 1.55 -3.53
CA ASP A 12 -10.47 1.56 -4.05
C ASP A 12 -9.51 0.91 -3.04
N ALA A 13 -9.63 1.23 -1.75
CA ALA A 13 -8.84 0.60 -0.70
C ALA A 13 -9.08 -0.92 -0.63
N GLN A 14 -10.33 -1.37 -0.80
CA GLN A 14 -10.66 -2.80 -0.84
C GLN A 14 -10.03 -3.49 -2.06
N GLU A 15 -10.10 -2.89 -3.25
CA GLU A 15 -9.43 -3.44 -4.45
C GLU A 15 -7.93 -3.60 -4.21
N LEU A 16 -7.29 -2.59 -3.62
CA LEU A 16 -5.85 -2.62 -3.32
C LEU A 16 -5.51 -3.65 -2.24
N LEU A 17 -6.37 -3.84 -1.24
CA LEU A 17 -6.19 -4.88 -0.22
C LEU A 17 -6.27 -6.27 -0.83
N ASP A 18 -7.23 -6.51 -1.73
CA ASP A 18 -7.37 -7.79 -2.42
C ASP A 18 -6.16 -8.08 -3.31
N ILE A 19 -5.64 -7.06 -4.02
CA ILE A 19 -4.39 -7.18 -4.79
C ILE A 19 -3.22 -7.50 -3.86
N TRP A 20 -3.08 -6.76 -2.76
CA TRP A 20 -2.01 -6.96 -1.79
C TRP A 20 -2.04 -8.37 -1.19
N GLN A 21 -3.21 -8.83 -0.71
CA GLN A 21 -3.37 -10.17 -0.14
C GLN A 21 -3.09 -11.27 -1.15
N ARG A 22 -3.51 -11.10 -2.41
CA ARG A 22 -3.20 -12.05 -3.48
C ARG A 22 -1.70 -12.11 -3.76
N LEU A 23 -1.05 -10.97 -3.92
CA LEU A 23 0.39 -10.92 -4.16
C LEU A 23 1.17 -11.46 -2.96
N SER A 24 0.79 -11.12 -1.72
CA SER A 24 1.54 -11.47 -0.52
C SER A 24 1.37 -12.94 -0.12
N SER A 25 0.22 -13.54 -0.43
CA SER A 25 -0.01 -14.98 -0.27
C SER A 25 0.62 -15.82 -1.39
N GLN A 26 0.74 -15.26 -2.59
CA GLN A 26 1.53 -15.86 -3.67
C GLN A 26 3.00 -15.77 -3.30
N HIS A 27 3.54 -16.87 -2.75
CA HIS A 27 4.97 -17.06 -2.68
C HIS A 27 5.51 -16.98 -4.11
N VAL A 28 6.06 -15.83 -4.51
CA VAL A 28 6.76 -15.69 -5.78
C VAL A 28 8.05 -16.48 -5.65
N ALA A 29 7.95 -17.79 -5.81
CA ALA A 29 9.06 -18.55 -6.31
C ALA A 29 9.35 -17.94 -7.68
N LEU A 30 10.48 -17.23 -7.81
CA LEU A 30 11.09 -16.96 -9.12
C LEU A 30 11.53 -18.30 -9.74
N ALA A 31 10.56 -19.15 -10.06
CA ALA A 31 10.73 -20.44 -10.68
C ALA A 31 10.19 -20.35 -12.11
N THR A 32 10.74 -19.41 -12.87
CA THR A 32 10.88 -19.54 -14.32
C THR A 32 12.09 -18.70 -14.70
N GLY A 33 13.22 -19.39 -14.82
CA GLY A 33 14.48 -18.79 -15.23
C GLY A 33 14.32 -18.12 -16.58
N CYS A 34 14.51 -16.79 -16.60
CA CYS A 34 15.01 -16.14 -17.79
C CYS A 34 16.41 -16.70 -18.06
N ALA A 35 16.65 -17.21 -19.27
CA ALA A 35 17.92 -17.79 -19.71
C ALA A 35 19.09 -16.77 -19.79
N CYS A 36 18.88 -15.53 -19.36
CA CYS A 36 19.93 -14.54 -19.19
C CYS A 36 20.38 -14.58 -17.72
N GLY A 37 21.33 -15.48 -17.44
CA GLY A 37 21.87 -15.63 -16.09
C GLY A 37 22.41 -14.33 -15.52
N ILE A 38 21.99 -14.00 -14.30
CA ILE A 38 22.74 -13.40 -13.18
C ILE A 38 21.75 -13.33 -12.00
N GLY A 39 22.01 -14.10 -10.94
CA GLY A 39 21.51 -13.89 -9.56
C GLY A 39 20.00 -13.81 -9.36
N GLY A 40 19.33 -14.95 -9.21
CA GLY A 40 17.96 -15.00 -8.70
C GLY A 40 17.89 -14.56 -7.24
N VAL A 41 17.66 -13.27 -6.99
CA VAL A 41 17.27 -12.79 -5.67
C VAL A 41 15.82 -13.23 -5.46
N THR A 42 15.60 -14.20 -4.58
CA THR A 42 14.26 -14.57 -4.10
C THR A 42 13.73 -13.42 -3.24
N LEU A 43 13.23 -12.36 -3.88
CA LEU A 43 12.62 -11.22 -3.21
C LEU A 43 11.30 -11.68 -2.57
N ARG A 44 11.18 -11.57 -1.24
CA ARG A 44 9.89 -11.82 -0.59
C ARG A 44 9.03 -10.58 -0.77
N LEU A 45 7.73 -10.76 -0.99
CA LEU A 45 6.84 -9.61 -1.09
C LEU A 45 6.76 -8.80 0.22
N GLN A 46 7.05 -9.42 1.36
CA GLN A 46 7.20 -8.74 2.66
C GLN A 46 8.37 -7.76 2.68
N ASP A 47 9.44 -7.99 1.90
CA ASP A 47 10.54 -7.02 1.80
C ASP A 47 10.06 -5.75 1.06
N PHE A 48 9.14 -5.90 0.10
CA PHE A 48 8.52 -4.77 -0.58
C PHE A 48 7.52 -4.00 0.28
N GLU A 49 6.93 -4.61 1.31
CA GLU A 49 6.01 -3.92 2.21
C GLU A 49 6.68 -2.72 2.87
N GLN A 50 7.90 -2.94 3.37
CA GLN A 50 8.71 -1.90 4.00
C GLN A 50 9.11 -0.84 2.96
N ASP A 51 9.62 -1.26 1.79
CA ASP A 51 10.02 -0.34 0.73
C ASP A 51 8.85 0.53 0.21
N ILE A 52 7.66 -0.04 0.08
CA ILE A 52 6.47 0.67 -0.37
C ILE A 52 6.04 1.70 0.69
N ALA A 53 6.03 1.31 1.96
CA ALA A 53 5.65 2.21 3.04
C ALA A 53 6.68 3.34 3.21
N ASP A 54 7.98 3.04 3.13
CA ASP A 54 9.05 4.03 3.16
C ASP A 54 8.98 4.97 1.95
N TYR A 55 8.63 4.46 0.77
CA TYR A 55 8.34 5.29 -0.40
C TYR A 55 7.19 6.26 -0.13
N LEU A 56 6.07 5.79 0.42
CA LEU A 56 4.91 6.65 0.75
C LEU A 56 5.29 7.71 1.79
N LEU A 57 6.03 7.33 2.83
CA LEU A 57 6.54 8.24 3.86
C LEU A 57 7.43 9.32 3.23
N ALA A 58 8.42 8.92 2.44
CA ALA A 58 9.34 9.86 1.79
C ALA A 58 8.61 10.81 0.83
N GLN A 59 7.57 10.36 0.12
CA GLN A 59 6.74 11.24 -0.70
C GLN A 59 5.94 12.24 0.14
N ALA A 60 5.40 11.81 1.28
CA ALA A 60 4.66 12.68 2.18
C ALA A 60 5.56 13.75 2.81
N GLU A 61 6.77 13.36 3.25
CA GLU A 61 7.78 14.27 3.81
C GLU A 61 8.24 15.31 2.77
N ARG A 62 8.53 14.88 1.53
CA ARG A 62 8.88 15.78 0.42
C ARG A 62 7.75 16.75 0.10
N GLY A 63 6.50 16.29 0.20
CA GLY A 63 5.31 17.12 0.04
C GLY A 63 4.98 17.99 1.26
N GLN A 64 5.76 17.90 2.34
CA GLN A 64 5.50 18.55 3.64
C GLN A 64 4.10 18.23 4.19
N ARG A 65 3.60 17.02 3.92
CA ARG A 65 2.27 16.54 4.30
C ARG A 65 2.32 15.81 5.63
N ALA A 66 2.39 16.57 6.71
CA ALA A 66 2.46 16.05 8.08
C ALA A 66 1.19 15.25 8.47
N ASP A 67 0.05 15.62 7.90
CA ASP A 67 -1.23 14.89 7.96
C ASP A 67 -1.10 13.44 7.47
N ILE A 68 -0.47 13.25 6.30
CA ILE A 68 -0.26 11.92 5.71
C ILE A 68 0.78 11.13 6.52
N VAL A 69 1.87 11.77 6.94
CA VAL A 69 2.89 11.11 7.79
C VAL A 69 2.27 10.60 9.09
N ALA A 70 1.45 11.42 9.76
CA ALA A 70 0.77 11.04 10.98
C ALA A 70 -0.21 9.87 10.74
N PHE A 71 -0.97 9.91 9.65
CA PHE A 71 -1.88 8.83 9.29
C PHE A 71 -1.16 7.51 9.04
N LEU A 72 -0.08 7.53 8.23
CA LEU A 72 0.75 6.36 7.95
C LEU A 72 1.27 5.74 9.25
N ARG A 73 1.87 6.55 10.13
CA ARG A 73 2.40 6.05 11.41
C ARG A 73 1.32 5.50 12.33
N CYS A 74 0.17 6.16 12.41
CA CYS A 74 -0.91 5.75 13.31
C CYS A 74 -1.58 4.43 12.89
N HIS A 75 -1.67 4.16 11.59
CA HIS A 75 -2.45 3.04 11.05
C HIS A 75 -1.65 1.97 10.33
N GLY A 76 -0.40 2.25 9.97
CA GLY A 76 0.44 1.35 9.19
C GLY A 76 1.77 1.00 9.83
N PHE A 77 2.22 1.67 10.89
CA PHE A 77 3.51 1.37 11.53
C PHE A 77 3.30 0.72 12.90
N ASP A 78 3.85 -0.47 13.09
CA ASP A 78 3.95 -1.09 14.42
C ASP A 78 5.23 -0.58 15.10
N GLU A 79 5.08 0.32 16.07
CA GLU A 79 6.23 0.85 16.83
C GLU A 79 6.93 -0.20 17.70
N ALA A 80 6.22 -1.25 18.13
CA ALA A 80 6.81 -2.29 18.97
C ALA A 80 7.68 -3.24 18.15
N ALA A 81 7.23 -3.57 16.94
CA ALA A 81 7.97 -4.44 16.01
C ALA A 81 8.92 -3.66 15.08
N GLY A 82 8.73 -2.35 14.93
CA GLY A 82 9.52 -1.49 14.05
C GLY A 82 9.29 -1.76 12.57
N VAL A 83 8.09 -2.23 12.19
CA VAL A 83 7.77 -2.63 10.82
C VAL A 83 6.45 -2.04 10.34
N TRP A 84 6.35 -1.88 9.02
CA TRP A 84 5.14 -1.45 8.33
C TRP A 84 4.20 -2.62 8.01
N HIS A 85 2.89 -2.33 8.10
CA HIS A 85 1.78 -3.21 7.80
C HIS A 85 0.78 -2.51 6.86
N LEU A 86 0.91 -2.79 5.56
CA LEU A 86 0.05 -2.21 4.52
C LEU A 86 -1.38 -2.74 4.58
N ASP A 87 -1.56 -3.98 5.03
CA ASP A 87 -2.88 -4.57 5.25
C ASP A 87 -3.68 -3.79 6.31
N THR A 88 -3.02 -3.42 7.41
CA THR A 88 -3.60 -2.65 8.51
C THR A 88 -3.91 -1.22 8.07
N LEU A 89 -3.00 -0.60 7.29
CA LEU A 89 -3.22 0.72 6.68
C LEU A 89 -4.45 0.74 5.76
N LEU A 90 -4.57 -0.25 4.86
CA LEU A 90 -5.69 -0.37 3.94
C LEU A 90 -7.00 -0.70 4.69
N ALA A 91 -6.95 -1.58 5.69
CA ALA A 91 -8.08 -1.87 6.55
C ALA A 91 -8.57 -0.62 7.29
N ALA A 92 -7.67 0.26 7.74
CA ALA A 92 -8.04 1.52 8.36
C ALA A 92 -8.77 2.47 7.38
N LEU A 93 -8.31 2.55 6.13
CA LEU A 93 -9.00 3.33 5.07
C LEU A 93 -10.40 2.78 4.76
N ILE A 94 -10.59 1.47 4.84
CA ILE A 94 -11.90 0.80 4.64
C ILE A 94 -12.82 1.01 5.85
N ALA A 95 -12.30 0.84 7.07
CA ALA A 95 -13.07 0.86 8.32
C ALA A 95 -13.43 2.27 8.79
N ALA A 96 -12.65 3.29 8.41
CA ALA A 96 -12.85 4.68 8.80
C ALA A 96 -13.15 5.58 7.58
N PRO A 97 -14.22 5.29 6.81
CA PRO A 97 -14.56 6.11 5.64
C PRO A 97 -14.83 7.56 6.06
N THR A 98 -15.33 7.82 7.28
CA THR A 98 -15.53 9.18 7.80
C THR A 98 -14.23 9.93 8.06
N VAL A 99 -13.13 9.25 8.43
CA VAL A 99 -11.80 9.86 8.59
C VAL A 99 -11.19 10.14 7.21
N ALA A 100 -11.35 9.21 6.26
CA ALA A 100 -11.02 9.45 4.86
C ALA A 100 -11.89 10.56 4.21
N ALA A 101 -13.13 10.74 4.67
CA ALA A 101 -14.01 11.84 4.24
C ALA A 101 -13.61 13.17 4.87
N ALA A 102 -13.10 13.14 6.11
CA ALA A 102 -12.65 14.32 6.83
C ALA A 102 -11.36 14.88 6.21
N ASP A 103 -10.50 14.01 5.69
CA ASP A 103 -9.34 14.42 4.90
C ASP A 103 -9.23 13.62 3.58
N PRO A 104 -9.98 14.04 2.54
CA PRO A 104 -9.94 13.40 1.23
C PRO A 104 -8.54 13.44 0.61
N GLY A 105 -7.70 14.40 1.02
CA GLY A 105 -6.35 14.57 0.50
C GLY A 105 -5.38 13.49 1.01
N VAL A 106 -5.63 12.90 2.19
CA VAL A 106 -4.85 11.77 2.70
C VAL A 106 -5.19 10.50 1.93
N ALA A 107 -6.48 10.18 1.83
CA ALA A 107 -6.94 8.99 1.13
C ALA A 107 -6.53 9.00 -0.36
N ASP A 108 -6.77 10.11 -1.07
CA ASP A 108 -6.38 10.25 -2.47
C ASP A 108 -4.86 10.11 -2.66
N PHE A 109 -4.05 10.69 -1.78
CA PHE A 109 -2.60 10.61 -1.86
C PHE A 109 -2.09 9.17 -1.73
N ILE A 110 -2.60 8.42 -0.74
CA ILE A 110 -2.20 7.05 -0.47
C ILE A 110 -2.69 6.13 -1.60
N LEU A 111 -3.99 6.19 -1.93
CA LEU A 111 -4.61 5.29 -2.90
C LEU A 111 -4.10 5.51 -4.32
N SER A 112 -3.84 6.76 -4.74
CA SER A 112 -3.30 7.03 -6.08
C SER A 112 -1.88 6.45 -6.27
N ARG A 113 -1.02 6.57 -5.25
CA ARG A 113 0.37 6.08 -5.29
C ARG A 113 0.44 4.58 -5.11
N LEU A 114 -0.20 4.07 -4.06
CA LEU A 114 -0.24 2.64 -3.78
C LEU A 114 -0.92 1.89 -4.92
N GLY A 115 -2.01 2.44 -5.47
CA GLY A 115 -2.71 1.85 -6.60
C GLY A 115 -1.87 1.80 -7.88
N LYS A 116 -1.04 2.81 -8.15
CA LYS A 116 -0.10 2.75 -9.26
C LYS A 116 0.94 1.63 -9.06
N THR A 117 1.50 1.54 -7.85
CA THR A 117 2.50 0.53 -7.51
C THR A 117 1.93 -0.88 -7.58
N LEU A 118 0.88 -1.18 -6.80
CA LEU A 118 0.30 -2.51 -6.70
C LEU A 118 -0.29 -3.01 -8.02
N ARG A 119 -1.01 -2.16 -8.77
CA ARG A 119 -1.54 -2.56 -10.09
C ARG A 119 -0.42 -2.79 -11.11
N SER A 120 0.70 -2.07 -11.02
CA SER A 120 1.87 -2.32 -11.86
C SER A 120 2.50 -3.67 -11.54
N PHE A 121 2.67 -4.01 -10.26
CA PHE A 121 3.15 -5.32 -9.84
C PHE A 121 2.21 -6.44 -10.28
N ALA A 122 0.90 -6.29 -10.06
CA ALA A 122 -0.09 -7.27 -10.47
C ALA A 122 -0.08 -7.56 -11.98
N LYS A 123 0.23 -6.57 -12.83
CA LYS A 123 0.37 -6.78 -14.28
C LYS A 123 1.64 -7.55 -14.68
N LEU A 124 2.69 -7.49 -13.89
CA LEU A 124 3.98 -8.15 -14.19
C LEU A 124 4.03 -9.59 -13.68
N HIS A 125 3.19 -9.94 -12.71
CA HIS A 125 3.17 -11.24 -12.04
C HIS A 125 1.82 -11.98 -12.12
N GLY A 126 0.83 -11.40 -12.80
CA GLY A 126 -0.52 -11.95 -12.98
C GLY A 126 -0.72 -12.69 -14.30
#